data_AF-L2FMJ9-F1
#
_entry.id   AF-L2FMJ9-F1
#
_cell.length_a   1.000
_cell.length_b   1.000
_cell.length_c   1.000
_cell.angle_alpha   90.00
_cell.angle_beta   90.00
_cell.angle_gamma   90.00
#
_symmetry.space_group_name_H-M   'P 1'
#
loop_
_entity.id
_entity.type
_entity.pdbx_description
1 polymer ?
#
loop_
_entity_poly.entity_id
_entity_poly.type
_entity_poly.pdbx_seq_one_letter_code
_entity_poly.pdbx_strand_id
1 'polypeptide(L)'
;MATSRELISAEQVKNNAFDHALHGGSGKTQGGIRSMMGKDNAAHAAAVDEYFQHWDGKNAEDETDEIRQARTADYASLTRQYYNLATDLYEYAWGASFHFCRFAYGEAFSRAIARHEHYLAHNMGLKGGMKVLDVGCGVGGPAREMVKFTGCHVTGLNINQYQVQRATNYAAKEGLSHKLDFVQGDFMNIPFPANSFDAVYAIEATVHAPSLEGVYKEIFRVLKPGGVFGVYEWLMTEEFNNDDLEHRRIRLHIEEGDGIAQMFKISDGLAAIKAAGFDLELHHDLAADDDGPAPWYWPLDSDLRYAQTMWDALTVLRMNKWGRVVAHNFFSVLETVRVIPAGTRKTAESLGKAADALVEGGKKKLFTPMYLMVGRKPAA
;
A
#
# COMPACT_ATOMS: atom_id res chain seq x y z
N MET A 1 23.04 19.88 -17.18
CA MET A 1 22.70 18.48 -17.52
C MET A 1 23.73 17.57 -16.87
N ALA A 2 23.43 17.10 -15.67
CA ALA A 2 24.10 15.95 -15.06
C ALA A 2 23.03 14.86 -14.98
N THR A 3 23.21 13.78 -15.73
CA THR A 3 22.31 12.62 -15.73
C THR A 3 22.39 11.93 -14.37
N SER A 4 21.31 11.93 -13.59
CA SER A 4 21.18 11.18 -12.33
C SER A 4 21.03 9.68 -12.60
N ARG A 5 22.01 9.07 -13.28
CA ARG A 5 22.27 7.63 -13.17
C ARG A 5 23.21 7.46 -11.97
N GLU A 6 22.69 7.76 -10.79
CA GLU A 6 23.39 7.51 -9.53
C GLU A 6 23.35 6.01 -9.24
N LEU A 7 24.49 5.55 -8.73
CA LEU A 7 24.87 4.17 -8.43
C LEU A 7 23.75 3.38 -7.73
N ILE A 8 23.06 2.52 -8.49
CA ILE A 8 22.18 1.49 -7.93
C ILE A 8 23.05 0.62 -7.01
N SER A 9 22.64 0.42 -5.75
CA SER A 9 23.41 -0.41 -4.82
C SER A 9 23.53 -1.85 -5.35
N ALA A 10 24.59 -2.58 -5.00
CA ALA A 10 24.76 -3.96 -5.44
C ALA A 10 23.55 -4.85 -5.07
N GLU A 11 22.93 -4.55 -3.93
CA GLU A 11 21.71 -5.19 -3.48
C GLU A 11 20.50 -4.84 -4.37
N GLN A 12 20.30 -3.56 -4.70
CA GLN A 12 19.26 -3.14 -5.63
C GLN A 12 19.46 -3.75 -7.03
N VAL A 13 20.69 -3.89 -7.51
CA VAL A 13 20.97 -4.59 -8.78
C VAL A 13 20.53 -6.05 -8.72
N LYS A 14 20.86 -6.75 -7.61
CA LYS A 14 20.45 -8.14 -7.39
C LYS A 14 18.92 -8.27 -7.33
N ASN A 15 18.27 -7.37 -6.60
CA ASN A 15 16.80 -7.36 -6.46
C ASN A 15 16.13 -7.08 -7.81
N ASN A 16 16.65 -6.15 -8.60
CA ASN A 16 16.14 -5.85 -9.94
C ASN A 16 16.30 -7.03 -10.90
N ALA A 17 17.43 -7.75 -10.80
CA ALA A 17 17.63 -8.96 -11.58
C ALA A 17 16.63 -10.05 -11.18
N PHE A 18 16.34 -10.20 -9.87
CA PHE A 18 15.32 -11.12 -9.38
C PHE A 18 13.92 -10.74 -9.86
N ASP A 19 13.51 -9.47 -9.71
CA ASP A 19 12.20 -8.99 -10.15
C ASP A 19 12.02 -9.16 -11.67
N HIS A 20 13.08 -8.90 -12.45
CA HIS A 20 13.07 -9.13 -13.89
C HIS A 20 12.96 -10.62 -14.24
N ALA A 21 13.64 -11.50 -13.51
CA ALA A 21 13.53 -12.95 -13.70
C ALA A 21 12.11 -13.45 -13.35
N LEU A 22 11.54 -12.95 -12.26
CA LEU A 22 10.21 -13.33 -11.79
C LEU A 22 9.11 -12.88 -12.76
N HIS A 23 9.12 -11.61 -13.17
CA HIS A 23 8.02 -11.00 -13.92
C HIS A 23 8.24 -10.97 -15.44
N GLY A 24 9.47 -11.15 -15.91
CA GLY A 24 9.82 -11.09 -17.32
C GLY A 24 9.32 -9.80 -17.99
N GLY A 25 8.59 -9.94 -19.12
CA GLY A 25 8.00 -8.83 -19.86
C GLY A 25 6.59 -8.39 -19.39
N SER A 26 6.04 -9.00 -18.33
CA SER A 26 4.65 -8.78 -17.91
C SER A 26 4.36 -7.37 -17.41
N GLY A 27 5.39 -6.58 -17.07
CA GLY A 27 5.24 -5.16 -16.75
C GLY A 27 4.62 -4.35 -17.89
N LYS A 28 4.66 -4.86 -19.14
CA LYS A 28 4.08 -4.25 -20.34
C LYS A 28 2.73 -4.85 -20.76
N THR A 29 2.31 -5.99 -20.19
CA THR A 29 1.07 -6.68 -20.58
C THR A 29 -0.16 -6.12 -19.84
N GLN A 30 -1.38 -6.47 -20.28
CA GLN A 30 -2.57 -6.28 -19.45
C GLN A 30 -2.41 -7.09 -18.15
N GLY A 31 -2.66 -6.46 -17.00
CA GLY A 31 -2.51 -7.09 -15.67
C GLY A 31 -3.50 -8.23 -15.40
N GLY A 32 -3.45 -8.77 -14.17
CA GLY A 32 -4.32 -9.84 -13.70
C GLY A 32 -3.85 -11.24 -14.10
N ILE A 33 -4.78 -12.15 -14.41
CA ILE A 33 -4.46 -13.59 -14.61
C ILE A 33 -3.39 -13.81 -15.70
N ARG A 34 -3.39 -12.97 -16.75
CA ARG A 34 -2.42 -13.07 -17.84
C ARG A 34 -0.99 -12.73 -17.41
N SER A 35 -0.78 -11.80 -16.48
CA SER A 35 0.56 -11.53 -15.94
C SER A 35 1.01 -12.65 -15.00
N MET A 36 0.10 -13.25 -14.22
CA MET A 36 0.41 -14.42 -13.38
C MET A 36 0.91 -15.64 -14.17
N MET A 37 0.28 -15.94 -15.31
CA MET A 37 0.70 -17.04 -16.21
C MET A 37 2.10 -16.84 -16.80
N GLY A 38 2.60 -15.61 -16.85
CA GLY A 38 3.89 -15.26 -17.42
C GLY A 38 5.05 -15.28 -16.43
N LYS A 39 4.81 -15.60 -15.15
CA LYS A 39 5.84 -15.58 -14.10
C LYS A 39 6.74 -16.82 -14.17
N ASP A 40 8.02 -16.65 -13.83
CA ASP A 40 8.94 -17.77 -13.68
C ASP A 40 8.62 -18.60 -12.43
N ASN A 41 8.48 -19.90 -12.59
CA ASN A 41 8.04 -20.79 -11.51
C ASN A 41 9.06 -20.90 -10.38
N ALA A 42 10.37 -20.92 -10.69
CA ALA A 42 11.40 -21.10 -9.67
C ALA A 42 11.62 -19.81 -8.87
N ALA A 43 11.65 -18.66 -9.55
CA ALA A 43 11.68 -17.36 -8.89
C ALA A 43 10.42 -17.12 -8.05
N HIS A 44 9.24 -17.54 -8.53
CA HIS A 44 8.01 -17.42 -7.76
C HIS A 44 8.04 -18.27 -6.48
N ALA A 45 8.48 -19.52 -6.57
CA ALA A 45 8.64 -20.37 -5.39
C ALA A 45 9.61 -19.76 -4.37
N ALA A 46 10.75 -19.22 -4.82
CA ALA A 46 11.69 -18.54 -3.95
C ALA A 46 11.08 -17.30 -3.25
N ALA A 47 10.28 -16.51 -3.97
CA ALA A 47 9.56 -15.37 -3.38
C ALA A 47 8.53 -15.81 -2.33
N VAL A 48 7.80 -16.92 -2.58
CA VAL A 48 6.86 -17.52 -1.63
C VAL A 48 7.60 -17.98 -0.37
N ASP A 49 8.69 -18.71 -0.51
CA ASP A 49 9.46 -19.22 0.63
C ASP A 49 10.06 -18.07 1.46
N GLU A 50 10.67 -17.08 0.81
CA GLU A 50 11.24 -15.90 1.46
C GLU A 50 10.19 -15.04 2.16
N TYR A 51 8.96 -14.97 1.64
CA TYR A 51 7.87 -14.27 2.31
C TYR A 51 7.33 -15.05 3.52
N PHE A 52 6.96 -16.31 3.29
CA PHE A 52 6.27 -17.10 4.30
C PHE A 52 7.19 -17.62 5.41
N GLN A 53 8.52 -17.59 5.26
CA GLN A 53 9.44 -17.88 6.38
C GLN A 53 9.17 -16.98 7.60
N HIS A 54 8.63 -15.77 7.40
CA HIS A 54 8.33 -14.85 8.50
C HIS A 54 7.04 -15.20 9.26
N TRP A 55 6.20 -16.07 8.71
CA TRP A 55 4.82 -16.33 9.17
C TRP A 55 4.53 -17.81 9.45
N ASP A 56 5.14 -18.72 8.71
CA ASP A 56 4.90 -20.16 8.85
C ASP A 56 5.24 -20.65 10.26
N GLY A 57 4.26 -21.27 10.92
CA GLY A 57 4.39 -21.80 12.28
C GLY A 57 4.48 -20.73 13.38
N LYS A 58 4.21 -19.45 13.08
CA LYS A 58 4.25 -18.34 14.03
C LYS A 58 2.85 -17.81 14.27
N ASN A 59 2.18 -18.34 15.30
CA ASN A 59 0.81 -17.95 15.64
C ASN A 59 0.80 -16.84 16.70
N ALA A 60 -0.38 -16.26 16.95
CA ALA A 60 -0.53 -15.17 17.92
C ALA A 60 -0.21 -15.61 19.37
N GLU A 61 -0.48 -16.87 19.69
CA GLU A 61 -0.21 -17.49 20.99
C GLU A 61 1.28 -17.50 21.34
N ASP A 62 2.13 -17.64 20.32
CA ASP A 62 3.57 -17.85 20.45
C ASP A 62 4.40 -16.60 20.07
N GLU A 63 3.73 -15.49 19.71
CA GLU A 63 4.44 -14.27 19.30
C GLU A 63 5.20 -13.63 20.48
N THR A 64 6.49 -13.36 20.26
CA THR A 64 7.34 -12.59 21.17
C THR A 64 7.87 -11.33 20.49
N ASP A 65 8.37 -10.39 21.28
CA ASP A 65 8.99 -9.16 20.76
C ASP A 65 10.22 -9.48 19.89
N GLU A 66 10.97 -10.53 20.20
CA GLU A 66 12.12 -10.96 19.38
C GLU A 66 11.68 -11.46 17.99
N ILE A 67 10.57 -12.20 17.90
CA ILE A 67 10.01 -12.64 16.62
C ILE A 67 9.60 -11.44 15.77
N ARG A 68 8.95 -10.45 16.40
CA ARG A 68 8.55 -9.20 15.74
C ARG A 68 9.76 -8.39 15.29
N GLN A 69 10.77 -8.22 16.15
CA GLN A 69 12.00 -7.49 15.82
C GLN A 69 12.78 -8.15 14.68
N ALA A 70 12.86 -9.49 14.66
CA ALA A 70 13.50 -10.21 13.57
C ALA A 70 12.79 -9.98 12.23
N ARG A 71 11.45 -9.90 12.24
CA ARG A 71 10.65 -9.54 11.06
C ARG A 71 10.87 -8.08 10.64
N THR A 72 10.85 -7.15 11.60
CA THR A 72 11.12 -5.72 11.36
C THR A 72 12.52 -5.44 10.82
N ALA A 73 13.52 -6.23 11.22
CA ALA A 73 14.88 -6.11 10.69
C ALA A 73 14.97 -6.45 9.18
N ASP A 74 14.04 -7.25 8.65
CA ASP A 74 13.99 -7.68 7.25
C ASP A 74 12.81 -7.04 6.48
N TYR A 75 12.30 -5.90 6.97
CA TYR A 75 11.10 -5.25 6.42
C TYR A 75 11.18 -4.99 4.90
N ALA A 76 12.36 -4.64 4.38
CA ALA A 76 12.56 -4.29 2.98
C ALA A 76 12.38 -5.53 2.09
N SER A 77 12.92 -6.68 2.50
CA SER A 77 12.74 -7.92 1.74
C SER A 77 11.31 -8.44 1.88
N LEU A 78 10.76 -8.43 3.09
CA LEU A 78 9.36 -8.78 3.38
C LEU A 78 8.40 -8.01 2.46
N THR A 79 8.51 -6.68 2.44
CA THR A 79 7.65 -5.79 1.64
C THR A 79 7.84 -6.03 0.14
N ARG A 80 9.09 -6.19 -0.33
CA ARG A 80 9.37 -6.43 -1.76
C ARG A 80 8.76 -7.75 -2.22
N GLN A 81 8.98 -8.83 -1.47
CA GLN A 81 8.45 -10.14 -1.85
C GLN A 81 6.92 -10.19 -1.74
N TYR A 82 6.34 -9.54 -0.74
CA TYR A 82 4.90 -9.34 -0.67
C TYR A 82 4.33 -8.77 -1.97
N TYR A 83 4.85 -7.61 -2.42
CA TYR A 83 4.35 -6.98 -3.64
C TYR A 83 4.67 -7.77 -4.91
N ASN A 84 5.76 -8.53 -4.95
CA ASN A 84 6.05 -9.45 -6.05
C ASN A 84 4.97 -10.55 -6.20
N LEU A 85 4.41 -11.00 -5.09
CA LEU A 85 3.36 -12.01 -5.05
C LEU A 85 1.96 -11.39 -5.25
N ALA A 86 1.66 -10.27 -4.57
CA ALA A 86 0.31 -9.74 -4.43
C ALA A 86 -0.13 -8.77 -5.55
N THR A 87 0.79 -8.06 -6.23
CA THR A 87 0.43 -6.96 -7.14
C THR A 87 -0.60 -7.34 -8.21
N ASP A 88 -0.43 -8.48 -8.88
CA ASP A 88 -1.36 -8.89 -9.95
C ASP A 88 -2.74 -9.30 -9.42
N LEU A 89 -2.79 -9.82 -8.20
CA LEU A 89 -4.04 -10.13 -7.51
C LEU A 89 -4.76 -8.84 -7.11
N TYR A 90 -4.03 -7.85 -6.59
CA TYR A 90 -4.56 -6.53 -6.29
C TYR A 90 -5.09 -5.81 -7.52
N GLU A 91 -4.36 -5.79 -8.63
CA GLU A 91 -4.86 -5.14 -9.85
C GLU A 91 -6.11 -5.81 -10.41
N TYR A 92 -6.22 -7.12 -10.28
CA TYR A 92 -7.38 -7.86 -10.74
C TYR A 92 -8.62 -7.64 -9.85
N ALA A 93 -8.43 -7.65 -8.53
CA ALA A 93 -9.52 -7.58 -7.56
C ALA A 93 -9.90 -6.15 -7.16
N TRP A 94 -8.91 -5.28 -6.94
CA TRP A 94 -9.06 -3.96 -6.31
C TRP A 94 -9.02 -2.79 -7.30
N GLY A 95 -8.16 -2.85 -8.32
CA GLY A 95 -7.99 -1.79 -9.31
C GLY A 95 -6.57 -1.22 -9.34
N ALA A 96 -6.38 0.06 -9.62
CA ALA A 96 -5.04 0.67 -9.73
C ALA A 96 -4.66 1.61 -8.58
N SER A 97 -5.61 1.89 -7.67
CA SER A 97 -5.41 2.64 -6.43
C SER A 97 -5.64 1.69 -5.26
N PHE A 98 -4.56 1.23 -4.64
CA PHE A 98 -4.58 0.24 -3.55
C PHE A 98 -4.70 0.95 -2.21
N HIS A 99 -5.88 1.47 -1.89
CA HIS A 99 -6.16 2.05 -0.58
C HIS A 99 -7.66 2.02 -0.28
N PHE A 100 -8.01 2.32 0.96
CA PHE A 100 -9.39 2.42 1.42
C PHE A 100 -9.95 3.83 1.25
N CYS A 101 -11.27 3.95 1.37
CA CYS A 101 -11.96 5.24 1.32
C CYS A 101 -13.27 5.20 2.12
N ARG A 102 -13.78 6.38 2.44
CA ARG A 102 -15.15 6.57 2.94
C ARG A 102 -16.11 6.66 1.75
N PHE A 103 -17.35 6.22 1.96
CA PHE A 103 -18.38 6.22 0.93
C PHE A 103 -19.37 7.37 1.11
N ALA A 104 -19.90 7.89 0.00
CA ALA A 104 -21.03 8.82 0.00
C ALA A 104 -22.26 8.17 -0.66
N TYR A 105 -23.46 8.70 -0.36
CA TYR A 105 -24.71 8.20 -0.94
C TYR A 105 -24.70 8.29 -2.47
N GLY A 106 -25.02 7.19 -3.15
CA GLY A 106 -25.09 7.11 -4.61
C GLY A 106 -23.72 7.12 -5.31
N GLU A 107 -22.62 7.02 -4.57
CA GLU A 107 -21.28 7.11 -5.12
C GLU A 107 -20.68 5.73 -5.44
N ALA A 108 -20.28 5.52 -6.70
CA ALA A 108 -19.59 4.30 -7.10
C ALA A 108 -18.21 4.18 -6.43
N PHE A 109 -17.72 2.95 -6.21
CA PHE A 109 -16.44 2.68 -5.54
C PHE A 109 -15.26 3.46 -6.15
N SER A 110 -15.14 3.48 -7.47
CA SER A 110 -14.06 4.20 -8.16
C SER A 110 -14.12 5.72 -7.95
N ARG A 111 -15.31 6.29 -7.70
CA ARG A 111 -15.49 7.71 -7.40
C ARG A 111 -15.20 8.01 -5.94
N ALA A 112 -15.58 7.12 -5.03
CA ALA A 112 -15.25 7.21 -3.61
C ALA A 112 -13.73 7.21 -3.38
N ILE A 113 -13.02 6.31 -4.06
CA ILE A 113 -11.55 6.24 -4.06
C ILE A 113 -10.93 7.55 -4.56
N ALA A 114 -11.32 8.02 -5.75
CA ALA A 114 -10.82 9.28 -6.31
C ALA A 114 -11.15 10.49 -5.42
N ARG A 115 -12.35 10.53 -4.82
CA ARG A 115 -12.73 11.59 -3.88
C ARG A 115 -11.85 11.59 -2.63
N HIS A 116 -11.47 10.42 -2.14
CA HIS A 116 -10.55 10.29 -1.00
C HIS A 116 -9.16 10.85 -1.33
N GLU A 117 -8.63 10.52 -2.51
CA GLU A 117 -7.37 11.09 -3.02
C GLU A 117 -7.48 12.62 -3.16
N HIS A 118 -8.57 13.14 -3.76
CA HIS A 118 -8.80 14.58 -3.88
C HIS A 118 -8.92 15.29 -2.52
N TYR A 119 -9.52 14.63 -1.52
CA TYR A 119 -9.64 15.18 -0.17
C TYR A 119 -8.26 15.36 0.48
N LEU A 120 -7.33 14.43 0.31
CA LEU A 120 -5.95 14.61 0.76
C LEU A 120 -5.27 15.78 0.03
N ALA A 121 -5.34 15.82 -1.31
CA ALA A 121 -4.79 16.92 -2.09
C ALA A 121 -5.33 18.28 -1.64
N HIS A 122 -6.63 18.36 -1.37
CA HIS A 122 -7.28 19.56 -0.88
C HIS A 122 -6.74 20.01 0.48
N ASN A 123 -6.68 19.10 1.46
CA ASN A 123 -6.18 19.42 2.81
C ASN A 123 -4.69 19.81 2.82
N MET A 124 -3.91 19.26 1.88
CA MET A 124 -2.52 19.66 1.67
C MET A 124 -2.37 20.97 0.87
N GLY A 125 -3.45 21.47 0.26
CA GLY A 125 -3.41 22.65 -0.59
C GLY A 125 -2.57 22.46 -1.86
N LEU A 126 -2.57 21.26 -2.45
CA LEU A 126 -1.84 20.97 -3.69
C LEU A 126 -2.37 21.77 -4.87
N LYS A 127 -1.47 22.31 -5.69
CA LYS A 127 -1.78 23.17 -6.84
C LYS A 127 -0.89 22.88 -8.04
N GLY A 128 -1.35 23.32 -9.21
CA GLY A 128 -0.56 23.30 -10.43
C GLY A 128 0.79 23.99 -10.25
N GLY A 129 1.83 23.40 -10.84
CA GLY A 129 3.21 23.90 -10.75
C GLY A 129 4.01 23.44 -9.54
N MET A 130 3.38 22.86 -8.51
CA MET A 130 4.10 22.25 -7.39
C MET A 130 4.82 20.96 -7.82
N LYS A 131 5.98 20.71 -7.21
CA LYS A 131 6.69 19.43 -7.28
C LYS A 131 6.34 18.59 -6.06
N VAL A 132 5.66 17.47 -6.29
CA VAL A 132 5.10 16.59 -5.26
C VAL A 132 5.80 15.23 -5.30
N LEU A 133 6.10 14.66 -4.13
CA LEU A 133 6.57 13.28 -4.00
C LEU A 133 5.43 12.39 -3.49
N ASP A 134 5.20 11.26 -4.15
CA ASP A 134 4.33 10.18 -3.69
C ASP A 134 5.20 9.05 -3.12
N VAL A 135 5.18 8.87 -1.80
CA VAL A 135 5.99 7.88 -1.08
C VAL A 135 5.20 6.58 -0.97
N GLY A 136 5.66 5.55 -1.68
CA GLY A 136 4.97 4.26 -1.79
C GLY A 136 3.89 4.26 -2.88
N CYS A 137 4.23 4.73 -4.07
CA CYS A 137 3.25 5.09 -5.11
C CYS A 137 2.48 3.90 -5.76
N GLY A 138 2.75 2.66 -5.37
CA GLY A 138 2.15 1.46 -5.97
C GLY A 138 2.32 1.41 -7.48
N VAL A 139 1.24 1.09 -8.20
CA VAL A 139 1.15 1.18 -9.68
C VAL A 139 0.71 2.57 -10.17
N GLY A 140 0.83 3.60 -9.32
CA GLY A 140 0.63 5.00 -9.65
C GLY A 140 -0.82 5.45 -9.82
N GLY A 141 -1.81 4.72 -9.29
CA GLY A 141 -3.23 5.11 -9.33
C GLY A 141 -3.47 6.49 -8.72
N PRO A 142 -3.14 6.70 -7.43
CA PRO A 142 -3.33 7.98 -6.78
C PRO A 142 -2.57 9.10 -7.46
N ALA A 143 -1.30 8.88 -7.84
CA ALA A 143 -0.52 9.87 -8.58
C ALA A 143 -1.22 10.35 -9.87
N ARG A 144 -1.87 9.45 -10.63
CA ARG A 144 -2.63 9.83 -11.83
C ARG A 144 -3.85 10.69 -11.51
N GLU A 145 -4.63 10.34 -10.50
CA GLU A 145 -5.80 11.12 -10.08
C GLU A 145 -5.39 12.48 -9.47
N MET A 146 -4.36 12.51 -8.62
CA MET A 146 -3.78 13.74 -8.05
C MET A 146 -3.33 14.72 -9.14
N VAL A 147 -2.66 14.24 -10.19
CA VAL A 147 -2.24 15.07 -11.33
C VAL A 147 -3.43 15.58 -12.13
N LYS A 148 -4.46 14.76 -12.38
CA LYS A 148 -5.69 15.19 -13.08
C LYS A 148 -6.43 16.27 -12.30
N PHE A 149 -6.50 16.13 -10.97
CA PHE A 149 -7.22 17.05 -10.10
C PHE A 149 -6.51 18.39 -9.89
N THR A 150 -5.21 18.35 -9.59
CA THR A 150 -4.46 19.54 -9.14
C THR A 150 -3.62 20.18 -10.25
N GLY A 151 -3.23 19.39 -11.26
CA GLY A 151 -2.29 19.79 -12.30
C GLY A 151 -0.82 19.91 -11.85
N CYS A 152 -0.46 19.42 -10.64
CA CYS A 152 0.93 19.39 -10.16
C CYS A 152 1.81 18.41 -10.95
N HIS A 153 3.11 18.36 -10.62
CA HIS A 153 4.00 17.29 -11.06
C HIS A 153 4.22 16.33 -9.90
N VAL A 154 3.97 15.04 -10.11
CA VAL A 154 4.20 14.01 -9.09
C VAL A 154 5.36 13.12 -9.52
N THR A 155 6.33 12.96 -8.62
CA THR A 155 7.32 11.89 -8.68
C THR A 155 6.90 10.80 -7.71
N GLY A 156 6.66 9.57 -8.19
CA GLY A 156 6.36 8.43 -7.34
C GLY A 156 7.62 7.64 -6.97
N LEU A 157 7.77 7.32 -5.69
CA LEU A 157 8.83 6.49 -5.14
C LEU A 157 8.26 5.14 -4.72
N ASN A 158 8.89 4.03 -5.13
CA ASN A 158 8.48 2.69 -4.70
C ASN A 158 9.67 1.73 -4.68
N ILE A 159 9.70 0.79 -3.74
CA ILE A 159 10.78 -0.20 -3.62
C ILE A 159 10.73 -1.27 -4.74
N ASN A 160 9.54 -1.54 -5.27
CA ASN A 160 9.30 -2.63 -6.21
C ASN A 160 9.43 -2.16 -7.67
N GLN A 161 10.44 -2.67 -8.39
CA GLN A 161 10.74 -2.25 -9.76
C GLN A 161 9.65 -2.66 -10.76
N TYR A 162 8.95 -3.77 -10.51
CA TYR A 162 7.82 -4.20 -11.34
C TYR A 162 6.69 -3.16 -11.26
N GLN A 163 6.31 -2.69 -10.06
CA GLN A 163 5.29 -1.66 -9.90
C GLN A 163 5.70 -0.31 -10.52
N VAL A 164 6.97 0.10 -10.40
CA VAL A 164 7.50 1.32 -11.06
C VAL A 164 7.31 1.25 -12.59
N GLN A 165 7.60 0.10 -13.20
CA GLN A 165 7.41 -0.09 -14.64
C GLN A 165 5.92 -0.01 -15.04
N ARG A 166 5.03 -0.61 -14.23
CA ARG A 166 3.59 -0.55 -14.45
C ARG A 166 3.05 0.87 -14.35
N ALA A 167 3.45 1.60 -13.30
CA ALA A 167 3.06 2.99 -13.08
C ALA A 167 3.48 3.88 -14.26
N THR A 168 4.71 3.71 -14.73
CA THR A 168 5.24 4.40 -15.93
C THR A 168 4.39 4.09 -17.16
N ASN A 169 4.04 2.83 -17.39
CA ASN A 169 3.23 2.42 -18.54
C ASN A 169 1.79 2.95 -18.46
N TYR A 170 1.19 2.99 -17.27
CA TYR A 170 -0.16 3.54 -17.10
C TYR A 170 -0.17 5.06 -17.30
N ALA A 171 0.81 5.79 -16.77
CA ALA A 171 0.95 7.21 -17.02
C ALA A 171 1.07 7.52 -18.53
N ALA A 172 1.85 6.71 -19.27
CA ALA A 172 1.96 6.85 -20.72
C ALA A 172 0.64 6.56 -21.46
N LYS A 173 -0.08 5.50 -21.07
CA LYS A 173 -1.39 5.15 -21.66
C LYS A 173 -2.44 6.24 -21.45
N GLU A 174 -2.36 6.98 -20.34
CA GLU A 174 -3.27 8.08 -20.02
C GLU A 174 -2.77 9.45 -20.51
N GLY A 175 -1.63 9.52 -21.20
CA GLY A 175 -1.06 10.77 -21.71
C GLY A 175 -0.46 11.69 -20.64
N LEU A 176 -0.16 11.15 -19.45
CA LEU A 176 0.28 11.89 -18.27
C LEU A 176 1.80 11.87 -18.04
N SER A 177 2.59 11.24 -18.91
CA SER A 177 4.06 11.14 -18.78
C SER A 177 4.81 12.47 -18.70
N HIS A 178 4.17 13.59 -19.06
CA HIS A 178 4.75 14.93 -18.94
C HIS A 178 4.61 15.53 -17.53
N LYS A 179 3.85 14.88 -16.63
CA LYS A 179 3.62 15.30 -15.24
C LYS A 179 3.90 14.21 -14.21
N LEU A 180 4.24 13.01 -14.66
CA LEU A 180 4.44 11.83 -13.83
C LEU A 180 5.77 11.17 -14.13
N ASP A 181 6.60 11.07 -13.10
CA ASP A 181 7.84 10.30 -13.08
C ASP A 181 7.76 9.24 -11.98
N PHE A 182 8.35 8.07 -12.20
CA PHE A 182 8.40 7.01 -11.19
C PHE A 182 9.83 6.53 -11.01
N VAL A 183 10.26 6.43 -9.76
CA VAL A 183 11.63 6.11 -9.37
C VAL A 183 11.61 4.96 -8.38
N GLN A 184 12.49 3.99 -8.60
CA GLN A 184 12.71 2.95 -7.61
C GLN A 184 13.54 3.48 -6.45
N GLY A 185 13.12 3.22 -5.23
CA GLY A 185 13.92 3.49 -4.05
C GLY A 185 13.25 3.08 -2.76
N ASP A 186 14.04 3.07 -1.70
CA ASP A 186 13.61 2.80 -0.33
C ASP A 186 13.23 4.13 0.33
N PHE A 187 12.02 4.22 0.89
CA PHE A 187 11.57 5.43 1.59
C PHE A 187 12.28 5.70 2.93
N MET A 188 13.07 4.74 3.45
CA MET A 188 13.97 4.92 4.58
C MET A 188 15.29 5.56 4.16
N ASN A 189 15.51 5.71 2.85
CA ASN A 189 16.66 6.38 2.26
C ASN A 189 16.24 7.02 0.93
N ILE A 190 15.42 8.08 1.02
CA ILE A 190 14.79 8.70 -0.14
C ILE A 190 15.88 9.28 -1.07
N PRO A 191 15.98 8.84 -2.34
CA PRO A 191 17.09 9.17 -3.25
C PRO A 191 16.93 10.57 -3.88
N PHE A 192 16.60 11.57 -3.06
CA PHE A 192 16.49 12.96 -3.47
C PHE A 192 17.23 13.86 -2.46
N PRO A 193 17.83 14.98 -2.92
CA PRO A 193 18.44 15.95 -2.01
C PRO A 193 17.43 16.55 -1.02
N ALA A 194 17.94 17.10 0.08
CA ALA A 194 17.11 17.86 1.00
C ALA A 194 16.43 19.05 0.30
N ASN A 195 15.25 19.45 0.76
CA ASN A 195 14.51 20.62 0.24
C ASN A 195 14.20 20.55 -1.27
N SER A 196 13.88 19.36 -1.78
CA SER A 196 13.59 19.10 -3.20
C SER A 196 12.12 19.27 -3.58
N PHE A 197 11.18 19.05 -2.66
CA PHE A 197 9.75 18.98 -2.95
C PHE A 197 8.94 20.05 -2.21
N ASP A 198 7.89 20.56 -2.86
CA ASP A 198 6.94 21.50 -2.26
C ASP A 198 5.94 20.78 -1.35
N ALA A 199 5.61 19.53 -1.69
CA ALA A 199 4.76 18.66 -0.90
C ALA A 199 5.18 17.20 -1.03
N VAL A 200 4.87 16.40 -0.02
CA VAL A 200 5.03 14.95 -0.03
C VAL A 200 3.74 14.33 0.48
N TYR A 201 3.26 13.26 -0.15
CA TYR A 201 2.19 12.47 0.42
C TYR A 201 2.55 10.99 0.48
N ALA A 202 1.91 10.27 1.40
CA ALA A 202 1.94 8.82 1.48
C ALA A 202 0.51 8.34 1.72
N ILE A 203 -0.01 7.48 0.85
CA ILE A 203 -1.35 6.89 1.04
C ILE A 203 -1.14 5.43 1.38
N GLU A 204 -1.38 5.06 2.63
CA GLU A 204 -1.40 3.68 3.12
C GLU A 204 -0.09 2.90 2.84
N ALA A 205 1.04 3.60 2.86
CA ALA A 205 2.34 3.03 2.48
C ALA A 205 3.37 3.00 3.61
N THR A 206 3.42 4.04 4.46
CA THR A 206 4.47 4.19 5.49
C THR A 206 4.35 3.17 6.62
N VAL A 207 3.22 2.48 6.74
CA VAL A 207 3.03 1.29 7.57
C VAL A 207 4.03 0.17 7.29
N HIS A 208 4.57 0.06 6.07
CA HIS A 208 5.61 -0.93 5.75
C HIS A 208 7.00 -0.55 6.27
N ALA A 209 7.18 0.69 6.77
CA ALA A 209 8.44 1.13 7.33
C ALA A 209 8.69 0.48 8.69
N PRO A 210 9.95 0.18 9.04
CA PRO A 210 10.28 -0.37 10.36
C PRO A 210 10.16 0.68 11.47
N SER A 211 10.05 1.95 11.10
CA SER A 211 9.91 3.09 12.01
C SER A 211 9.19 4.23 11.30
N LEU A 212 8.02 4.62 11.81
CA LEU A 212 7.28 5.78 11.33
C LEU A 212 8.11 7.07 11.50
N GLU A 213 8.78 7.25 12.64
CA GLU A 213 9.63 8.42 12.86
C GLU A 213 10.79 8.47 11.84
N GLY A 214 11.40 7.33 11.55
CA GLY A 214 12.48 7.22 10.57
C GLY A 214 12.06 7.66 9.17
N VAL A 215 10.95 7.12 8.64
CA VAL A 215 10.45 7.50 7.31
C VAL A 215 9.95 8.95 7.29
N TYR A 216 9.30 9.43 8.35
CA TYR A 216 8.85 10.81 8.43
C TYR A 216 10.03 11.80 8.50
N LYS A 217 11.17 11.44 9.09
CA LYS A 217 12.40 12.25 9.05
C LYS A 217 12.98 12.35 7.63
N GLU A 218 12.94 11.27 6.86
CA GLU A 218 13.36 11.31 5.45
C GLU A 218 12.42 12.21 4.61
N ILE A 219 11.11 12.10 4.84
CA ILE A 219 10.11 12.99 4.23
C ILE A 219 10.36 14.45 4.61
N PHE A 220 10.61 14.72 5.90
CA PHE A 220 10.95 16.04 6.40
C PHE A 220 12.23 16.59 5.74
N ARG A 221 13.25 15.75 5.55
CA ARG A 221 14.51 16.12 4.89
C ARG A 221 14.27 16.60 3.46
N VAL A 222 13.50 15.85 2.67
CA VAL A 222 13.29 16.15 1.24
C VAL A 222 12.27 17.27 1.00
N LEU A 223 11.42 17.60 1.97
CA LEU A 223 10.53 18.76 1.90
C LEU A 223 11.30 20.09 1.99
N LYS A 224 10.90 21.07 1.20
CA LYS A 224 11.36 22.47 1.34
C LYS A 224 10.86 23.07 2.66
N PRO A 225 11.54 24.09 3.23
CA PRO A 225 10.97 24.88 4.32
C PRO A 225 9.59 25.43 3.95
N GLY A 226 8.61 25.32 4.84
CA GLY A 226 7.20 25.65 4.56
C GLY A 226 6.41 24.59 3.76
N GLY A 227 7.08 23.53 3.29
CA GLY A 227 6.46 22.43 2.56
C GLY A 227 5.54 21.56 3.43
N VAL A 228 4.65 20.81 2.79
CA VAL A 228 3.57 20.07 3.46
C VAL A 228 3.71 18.56 3.27
N PHE A 229 3.49 17.81 4.35
CA PHE A 229 3.36 16.36 4.35
C PHE A 229 1.90 15.99 4.65
N GLY A 230 1.30 15.11 3.85
CA GLY A 230 -0.01 14.53 4.12
C GLY A 230 0.02 13.01 4.05
N VAL A 231 -0.63 12.33 4.99
CA VAL A 231 -0.65 10.87 5.04
C VAL A 231 -2.01 10.32 5.44
N TYR A 232 -2.41 9.22 4.79
CA TYR A 232 -3.38 8.27 5.33
C TYR A 232 -2.59 7.08 5.86
N GLU A 233 -2.58 6.92 7.18
CA GLU A 233 -1.78 5.91 7.84
C GLU A 233 -2.65 4.75 8.35
N TRP A 234 -2.08 3.54 8.25
CA TRP A 234 -2.62 2.35 8.89
C TRP A 234 -2.13 2.30 10.34
N LEU A 235 -3.05 2.40 11.29
CA LEU A 235 -2.73 2.40 12.72
C LEU A 235 -3.69 1.50 13.49
N MET A 236 -3.18 0.84 14.53
CA MET A 236 -4.01 0.26 15.57
C MET A 236 -4.59 1.39 16.41
N THR A 237 -5.87 1.29 16.78
CA THR A 237 -6.51 2.28 17.65
C THR A 237 -6.05 2.09 19.09
N GLU A 238 -6.44 3.01 19.97
CA GLU A 238 -6.15 2.86 21.40
C GLU A 238 -6.95 1.73 22.07
N GLU A 239 -8.04 1.27 21.44
CA GLU A 239 -8.81 0.09 21.88
C GLU A 239 -8.05 -1.22 21.65
N PHE A 240 -7.02 -1.21 20.79
CA PHE A 240 -6.18 -2.38 20.58
C PHE A 240 -5.34 -2.70 21.82
N ASN A 241 -5.41 -3.97 22.22
CA ASN A 241 -4.68 -4.52 23.36
C ASN A 241 -3.89 -5.75 22.90
N ASN A 242 -2.56 -5.70 22.93
CA ASN A 242 -1.71 -6.80 22.49
C ASN A 242 -1.73 -8.00 23.46
N ASP A 243 -2.19 -7.83 24.69
CA ASP A 243 -2.35 -8.92 25.68
C ASP A 243 -3.64 -9.72 25.45
N ASP A 244 -4.59 -9.16 24.71
CA ASP A 244 -5.77 -9.89 24.25
C ASP A 244 -5.40 -10.73 23.03
N LEU A 245 -5.58 -12.05 23.14
CA LEU A 245 -5.22 -13.00 22.09
C LEU A 245 -6.02 -12.79 20.80
N GLU A 246 -7.30 -12.41 20.89
CA GLU A 246 -8.13 -12.14 19.72
C GLU A 246 -7.62 -10.89 18.99
N HIS A 247 -7.33 -9.83 19.73
CA HIS A 247 -6.78 -8.60 19.18
C HIS A 247 -5.43 -8.87 18.50
N ARG A 248 -4.54 -9.59 19.18
CA ARG A 248 -3.22 -9.96 18.64
C ARG A 248 -3.34 -10.79 17.36
N ARG A 249 -4.27 -11.75 17.31
CA ARG A 249 -4.57 -12.55 16.11
C ARG A 249 -5.04 -11.67 14.95
N ILE A 250 -5.96 -10.74 15.20
CA ILE A 250 -6.45 -9.80 14.17
C ILE A 250 -5.29 -8.99 13.61
N ARG A 251 -4.49 -8.36 14.46
CA ARG A 251 -3.30 -7.59 14.04
C ARG A 251 -2.31 -8.47 13.27
N LEU A 252 -2.01 -9.67 13.76
CA LEU A 252 -1.05 -10.56 13.11
C LEU A 252 -1.52 -11.01 11.71
N HIS A 253 -2.81 -11.27 11.52
CA HIS A 253 -3.36 -11.62 10.21
C HIS A 253 -3.38 -10.43 9.24
N ILE A 254 -3.60 -9.20 9.73
CA ILE A 254 -3.41 -7.98 8.94
C ILE A 254 -1.93 -7.91 8.51
N GLU A 255 -1.00 -8.05 9.45
CA GLU A 255 0.43 -8.01 9.15
C GLU A 255 0.88 -9.07 8.13
N GLU A 256 0.40 -10.30 8.28
CA GLU A 256 0.71 -11.43 7.38
C GLU A 256 0.13 -11.23 5.98
N GLY A 257 -1.13 -10.83 5.83
CA GLY A 257 -1.73 -10.75 4.50
C GLY A 257 -1.48 -9.40 3.82
N ASP A 258 -0.94 -8.41 4.54
CA ASP A 258 -0.60 -7.10 3.98
C ASP A 258 0.90 -6.85 3.89
N GLY A 259 1.76 -7.80 4.29
CA GLY A 259 3.22 -7.65 4.18
C GLY A 259 3.76 -6.53 5.08
N ILE A 260 3.15 -6.35 6.24
CA ILE A 260 3.52 -5.32 7.21
C ILE A 260 4.41 -5.96 8.26
N ALA A 261 5.58 -5.37 8.48
CA ALA A 261 6.52 -5.91 9.47
C ALA A 261 5.98 -5.75 10.90
N GLN A 262 5.44 -4.57 11.20
CA GLN A 262 4.86 -4.26 12.49
C GLN A 262 3.86 -3.10 12.37
N MET A 263 2.68 -3.29 12.93
CA MET A 263 1.69 -2.23 13.12
C MET A 263 2.03 -1.38 14.35
N PHE A 264 1.73 -0.08 14.26
CA PHE A 264 1.90 0.91 15.34
C PHE A 264 0.54 1.45 15.81
N LYS A 265 0.48 2.01 17.02
CA LYS A 265 -0.74 2.68 17.52
C LYS A 265 -0.87 4.10 16.98
N ILE A 266 -2.08 4.64 17.04
CA ILE A 266 -2.36 6.06 16.72
C ILE A 266 -1.43 7.00 17.51
N SER A 267 -1.29 6.77 18.81
CA SER A 267 -0.36 7.53 19.67
C SER A 267 1.08 7.50 19.18
N ASP A 268 1.57 6.35 18.69
CA ASP A 268 2.92 6.21 18.14
C ASP A 268 3.06 7.02 16.84
N GLY A 269 2.09 6.96 15.93
CA GLY A 269 2.08 7.74 14.69
C GLY A 269 2.10 9.25 14.93
N LEU A 270 1.27 9.72 15.88
CA LEU A 270 1.24 11.13 16.30
C LEU A 270 2.53 11.57 16.98
N ALA A 271 3.18 10.70 17.75
CA ALA A 271 4.48 10.98 18.34
C ALA A 271 5.57 11.05 17.26
N ALA A 272 5.56 10.10 16.31
CA ALA A 272 6.51 10.01 15.21
C ALA A 272 6.52 11.27 14.32
N ILE A 273 5.33 11.76 13.92
CA ILE A 273 5.25 12.94 13.04
C ILE A 273 5.77 14.21 13.73
N LYS A 274 5.51 14.35 15.04
CA LYS A 274 6.05 15.45 15.85
C LYS A 274 7.55 15.31 16.06
N ALA A 275 8.04 14.11 16.37
CA ALA A 275 9.46 13.82 16.56
C ALA A 275 10.29 14.02 15.27
N ALA A 276 9.67 13.84 14.10
CA ALA A 276 10.27 14.18 12.81
C ALA A 276 10.41 15.70 12.57
N GLY A 277 9.74 16.53 13.36
CA GLY A 277 9.86 17.99 13.32
C GLY A 277 8.72 18.74 12.61
N PHE A 278 7.62 18.07 12.28
CA PHE A 278 6.46 18.70 11.64
C PHE A 278 5.60 19.47 12.65
N ASP A 279 5.13 20.64 12.24
CA ASP A 279 4.00 21.31 12.85
C ASP A 279 2.71 20.61 12.37
N LEU A 280 2.07 19.84 13.25
CA LEU A 280 0.85 19.09 12.90
C LEU A 280 -0.34 20.04 12.79
N GLU A 281 -0.87 20.23 11.59
CA GLU A 281 -1.95 21.18 11.29
C GLU A 281 -3.33 20.53 11.35
N LEU A 282 -3.43 19.27 10.93
CA LEU A 282 -4.67 18.50 10.90
C LEU A 282 -4.36 17.03 11.26
N HIS A 283 -5.18 16.45 12.13
CA HIS A 283 -5.26 15.00 12.25
C HIS A 283 -6.64 14.54 12.72
N HIS A 284 -7.12 13.41 12.21
CA HIS A 284 -8.29 12.70 12.72
C HIS A 284 -8.41 11.31 12.09
N ASP A 285 -9.18 10.43 12.72
CA ASP A 285 -9.47 9.11 12.21
C ASP A 285 -10.70 9.13 11.29
N LEU A 286 -10.47 9.09 9.97
CA LEU A 286 -11.56 9.08 9.00
C LEU A 286 -12.39 7.79 9.05
N ALA A 287 -11.85 6.68 9.56
CA ALA A 287 -12.62 5.45 9.71
C ALA A 287 -13.57 5.52 10.91
N ALA A 288 -13.18 6.22 11.98
CA ALA A 288 -14.00 6.41 13.17
C ALA A 288 -15.13 7.42 12.94
N ASP A 289 -14.85 8.46 12.16
CA ASP A 289 -15.78 9.54 11.82
C ASP A 289 -16.64 9.23 10.56
N ASP A 290 -16.66 7.98 10.10
CA ASP A 290 -17.40 7.57 8.90
C ASP A 290 -18.92 7.53 9.18
N ASP A 291 -19.61 8.60 8.78
CA ASP A 291 -21.08 8.74 8.79
C ASP A 291 -21.72 8.38 7.44
N GLY A 292 -20.92 7.82 6.52
CA GLY A 292 -21.34 7.42 5.19
C GLY A 292 -22.38 6.29 5.19
N PRO A 293 -23.01 6.02 4.03
CA PRO A 293 -24.01 4.96 3.89
C PRO A 293 -23.44 3.54 4.07
N ALA A 294 -22.12 3.40 4.03
CA ALA A 294 -21.44 2.11 4.03
C ALA A 294 -20.10 2.22 4.76
N PRO A 295 -19.75 1.25 5.62
CA PRO A 295 -18.48 1.29 6.34
C PRO A 295 -17.31 1.07 5.38
N TRP A 296 -16.18 1.74 5.57
CA TRP A 296 -14.99 1.62 4.70
C TRP A 296 -14.59 0.18 4.30
N TYR A 297 -14.80 -0.82 5.17
CA TYR A 297 -14.48 -2.23 4.93
C TYR A 297 -15.55 -3.00 4.15
N TRP A 298 -16.69 -2.38 3.80
CA TRP A 298 -17.80 -3.07 3.14
C TRP A 298 -17.43 -3.79 1.84
N PRO A 299 -16.47 -3.32 1.00
CA PRO A 299 -16.07 -4.06 -0.19
C PRO A 299 -15.50 -5.45 0.11
N LEU A 300 -15.01 -5.66 1.35
CA LEU A 300 -14.48 -6.93 1.85
C LEU A 300 -15.53 -7.80 2.57
N ASP A 301 -16.50 -7.18 3.25
CA ASP A 301 -17.47 -7.82 4.18
C ASP A 301 -18.66 -8.53 3.51
N SER A 302 -18.71 -8.56 2.17
CA SER A 302 -19.73 -9.29 1.38
C SER A 302 -21.18 -8.76 1.46
N ASP A 303 -21.44 -7.69 2.22
CA ASP A 303 -22.78 -7.12 2.34
C ASP A 303 -23.14 -6.26 1.12
N LEU A 304 -23.89 -6.87 0.18
CA LEU A 304 -24.29 -6.22 -1.06
C LEU A 304 -25.30 -5.08 -0.87
N ARG A 305 -25.86 -4.88 0.33
CA ARG A 305 -26.80 -3.77 0.60
C ARG A 305 -26.15 -2.39 0.45
N TYR A 306 -24.82 -2.34 0.57
CA TYR A 306 -24.04 -1.11 0.45
C TYR A 306 -23.62 -0.78 -0.99
N ALA A 307 -23.79 -1.71 -1.94
CA ALA A 307 -23.46 -1.49 -3.34
C ALA A 307 -24.32 -0.35 -3.91
N GLN A 308 -23.68 0.72 -4.36
CA GLN A 308 -24.36 1.90 -4.91
C GLN A 308 -24.68 1.72 -6.41
N THR A 309 -23.93 0.85 -7.10
CA THR A 309 -24.11 0.54 -8.52
C THR A 309 -24.00 -0.96 -8.82
N MET A 310 -24.50 -1.40 -9.98
CA MET A 310 -24.33 -2.78 -10.45
C MET A 310 -22.85 -3.14 -10.64
N TRP A 311 -22.00 -2.16 -10.99
CA TRP A 311 -20.56 -2.37 -11.11
C TRP A 311 -19.90 -2.60 -9.74
N ASP A 312 -20.37 -1.91 -8.71
CA ASP A 312 -19.90 -2.14 -7.34
C ASP A 312 -20.21 -3.56 -6.87
N ALA A 313 -21.40 -4.09 -7.21
CA ALA A 313 -21.74 -5.48 -6.91
C ALA A 313 -20.76 -6.46 -7.58
N LEU A 314 -20.33 -6.21 -8.83
CA LEU A 314 -19.32 -7.03 -9.51
C LEU A 314 -17.91 -6.90 -8.90
N THR A 315 -17.52 -5.70 -8.47
CA THR A 315 -16.26 -5.45 -7.77
C THR A 315 -16.23 -6.23 -6.46
N VAL A 316 -17.29 -6.10 -5.66
CA VAL A 316 -17.44 -6.79 -4.36
C VAL A 316 -17.50 -8.29 -4.54
N LEU A 317 -18.15 -8.81 -5.58
CA LEU A 317 -18.15 -10.25 -5.86
C LEU A 317 -16.74 -10.83 -6.05
N ARG A 318 -15.74 -10.03 -6.48
CA ARG A 318 -14.34 -10.49 -6.57
C ARG A 318 -13.61 -10.38 -5.23
N MET A 319 -13.95 -9.38 -4.44
CA MET A 319 -13.24 -9.03 -3.21
C MET A 319 -13.82 -9.70 -1.97
N ASN A 320 -15.09 -10.10 -2.00
CA ASN A 320 -15.81 -10.58 -0.84
C ASN A 320 -15.47 -12.03 -0.49
N LYS A 321 -15.90 -12.48 0.69
CA LYS A 321 -15.51 -13.78 1.26
C LYS A 321 -15.82 -14.95 0.32
N TRP A 322 -17.00 -14.96 -0.29
CA TRP A 322 -17.41 -16.03 -1.22
C TRP A 322 -16.64 -15.99 -2.54
N GLY A 323 -16.43 -14.79 -3.07
CA GLY A 323 -15.58 -14.53 -4.23
C GLY A 323 -14.17 -15.05 -4.03
N ARG A 324 -13.58 -14.75 -2.87
CA ARG A 324 -12.25 -15.23 -2.48
C ARG A 324 -12.21 -16.76 -2.40
N VAL A 325 -13.21 -17.42 -1.79
CA VAL A 325 -13.29 -18.90 -1.75
C VAL A 325 -13.36 -19.51 -3.15
N VAL A 326 -14.19 -18.94 -4.05
CA VAL A 326 -14.26 -19.41 -5.44
C VAL A 326 -12.93 -19.20 -6.15
N ALA A 327 -12.29 -18.04 -5.97
CA ALA A 327 -10.99 -17.73 -6.54
C ALA A 327 -9.90 -18.69 -6.01
N HIS A 328 -9.88 -19.02 -4.72
CA HIS A 328 -8.93 -19.96 -4.12
C HIS A 328 -9.05 -21.36 -4.74
N ASN A 329 -10.27 -21.86 -4.89
CA ASN A 329 -10.53 -23.15 -5.54
C ASN A 329 -10.10 -23.12 -7.02
N PHE A 330 -10.39 -22.03 -7.73
CA PHE A 330 -9.96 -21.85 -9.11
C PHE A 330 -8.44 -21.80 -9.25
N PHE A 331 -7.74 -21.06 -8.38
CA PHE A 331 -6.27 -21.04 -8.34
C PHE A 331 -5.70 -22.42 -8.01
N SER A 332 -6.32 -23.18 -7.10
CA SER A 332 -5.92 -24.55 -6.80
C SER A 332 -5.97 -25.45 -8.03
N VAL A 333 -7.00 -25.32 -8.88
CA VAL A 333 -7.11 -26.06 -10.13
C VAL A 333 -6.01 -25.63 -11.10
N LEU A 334 -5.85 -24.32 -11.31
CA LEU A 334 -4.84 -23.78 -12.23
C LEU A 334 -3.40 -24.16 -11.83
N GLU A 335 -3.10 -24.17 -10.54
CA GLU A 335 -1.82 -24.62 -9.99
C GLU A 335 -1.61 -26.12 -10.22
N THR A 336 -2.65 -26.93 -9.99
CA THR A 336 -2.62 -28.39 -10.23
C THR A 336 -2.34 -28.72 -11.71
N VAL A 337 -2.93 -27.97 -12.63
CA VAL A 337 -2.68 -28.14 -14.08
C VAL A 337 -1.47 -27.34 -14.59
N ARG A 338 -0.69 -26.71 -13.69
CA ARG A 338 0.55 -25.95 -13.98
C ARG A 338 0.36 -24.78 -14.95
N VAL A 339 -0.80 -24.15 -14.91
CA VAL A 339 -1.10 -22.93 -15.68
C VAL A 339 -0.63 -21.67 -14.94
N ILE A 340 -0.61 -21.71 -13.60
CA ILE A 340 -0.03 -20.67 -12.75
C ILE A 340 1.05 -21.28 -11.84
N PRO A 341 2.00 -20.47 -11.33
CA PRO A 341 3.07 -20.96 -10.47
C PRO A 341 2.58 -21.59 -9.16
N ALA A 342 3.40 -22.49 -8.60
CA ALA A 342 3.15 -23.06 -7.29
C ALA A 342 3.22 -21.98 -6.19
N GLY A 343 2.35 -22.08 -5.18
CA GLY A 343 2.26 -21.14 -4.06
C GLY A 343 1.33 -19.95 -4.30
N THR A 344 0.80 -19.74 -5.51
CA THR A 344 -0.19 -18.67 -5.77
C THR A 344 -1.44 -18.84 -4.91
N ARG A 345 -1.90 -20.08 -4.68
CA ARG A 345 -3.00 -20.35 -3.75
C ARG A 345 -2.66 -19.91 -2.32
N LYS A 346 -1.45 -20.24 -1.82
CA LYS A 346 -1.01 -19.87 -0.47
C LYS A 346 -1.02 -18.35 -0.28
N THR A 347 -0.50 -17.60 -1.26
CA THR A 347 -0.60 -16.14 -1.29
C THR A 347 -2.05 -15.68 -1.25
N ALA A 348 -2.92 -16.22 -2.11
CA ALA A 348 -4.32 -15.81 -2.16
C ALA A 348 -5.07 -16.12 -0.84
N GLU A 349 -4.78 -17.24 -0.19
CA GLU A 349 -5.33 -17.60 1.13
C GLU A 349 -4.89 -16.60 2.20
N SER A 350 -3.60 -16.22 2.22
CA SER A 350 -3.07 -15.22 3.16
C SER A 350 -3.72 -13.83 2.96
N LEU A 351 -3.85 -13.36 1.71
CA LEU A 351 -4.61 -12.14 1.39
C LEU A 351 -6.07 -12.23 1.87
N GLY A 352 -6.68 -13.41 1.74
CA GLY A 352 -8.05 -13.65 2.20
C GLY A 352 -8.21 -13.56 3.71
N LYS A 353 -7.21 -14.03 4.48
CA LYS A 353 -7.17 -13.90 5.94
C LYS A 353 -7.00 -12.46 6.38
N ALA A 354 -6.11 -11.68 5.72
CA ALA A 354 -6.00 -10.24 5.98
C ALA A 354 -7.32 -9.53 5.72
N ALA A 355 -7.98 -9.79 4.59
CA ALA A 355 -9.27 -9.17 4.29
C ALA A 355 -10.34 -9.45 5.37
N ASP A 356 -10.39 -10.68 5.90
CA ASP A 356 -11.28 -11.01 7.03
C ASP A 356 -10.85 -10.27 8.32
N ALA A 357 -9.54 -10.20 8.60
CA ALA A 357 -9.00 -9.51 9.77
C ALA A 357 -9.20 -7.98 9.71
N LEU A 358 -9.10 -7.35 8.54
CA LEU A 358 -9.40 -5.93 8.33
C LEU A 358 -10.86 -5.61 8.63
N VAL A 359 -11.78 -6.47 8.17
CA VAL A 359 -13.21 -6.36 8.49
C VAL A 359 -13.46 -6.54 9.99
N GLU A 360 -12.87 -7.56 10.61
CA GLU A 360 -12.99 -7.81 12.06
C GLU A 360 -12.43 -6.64 12.88
N GLY A 361 -11.24 -6.16 12.52
CA GLY A 361 -10.58 -5.01 13.14
C GLY A 361 -11.39 -3.73 13.01
N GLY A 362 -11.96 -3.47 11.83
CA GLY A 362 -12.86 -2.34 11.60
C GLY A 362 -14.16 -2.42 12.41
N LYS A 363 -14.81 -3.60 12.45
CA LYS A 363 -16.03 -3.82 13.24
C LYS A 363 -15.81 -3.64 14.75
N LYS A 364 -14.66 -4.10 15.25
CA LYS A 364 -14.26 -3.96 16.66
C LYS A 364 -13.59 -2.61 16.97
N LYS A 365 -13.40 -1.75 15.96
CA LYS A 365 -12.69 -0.46 16.08
C LYS A 365 -11.26 -0.60 16.64
N LEU A 366 -10.57 -1.68 16.30
CA LEU A 366 -9.18 -1.94 16.71
C LEU A 366 -8.16 -1.36 15.74
N PHE A 367 -8.58 -1.06 14.51
CA PHE A 367 -7.72 -0.70 13.40
C PHE A 367 -8.38 0.38 12.54
N THR A 368 -7.57 1.31 12.03
CA THR A 368 -7.95 2.29 11.02
C THR A 368 -6.95 2.27 9.86
N PRO A 369 -7.40 2.18 8.60
CA PRO A 369 -6.52 2.27 7.43
C PRO A 369 -6.27 3.73 6.98
N MET A 370 -7.03 4.68 7.50
CA MET A 370 -7.13 6.04 6.95
C MET A 370 -7.02 7.10 8.04
N TYR A 371 -6.08 6.92 8.96
CA TYR A 371 -5.76 7.97 9.93
C TYR A 371 -5.09 9.13 9.20
N LEU A 372 -5.81 10.25 9.06
CA LEU A 372 -5.32 11.42 8.35
C LEU A 372 -4.38 12.21 9.25
N MET A 373 -3.19 12.53 8.74
CA MET A 373 -2.32 13.56 9.30
C MET A 373 -1.85 14.50 8.19
N VAL A 374 -1.89 15.81 8.45
CA VAL A 374 -1.26 16.84 7.62
C VAL A 374 -0.35 17.68 8.50
N GLY A 375 0.93 17.68 8.19
CA GLY A 375 1.96 18.41 8.91
C GLY A 375 2.75 19.33 8.00
N ARG A 376 3.17 20.48 8.51
CA ARG A 376 4.01 21.44 7.78
C ARG A 376 5.43 21.42 8.31
N LYS A 377 6.41 21.44 7.40
CA LYS A 377 7.80 21.71 7.76
C LYS A 377 7.93 23.20 8.09
N PRO A 378 8.43 23.58 9.27
CA PRO A 378 8.58 24.99 9.63
C PRO A 378 9.33 25.79 8.55
N ALA A 379 8.84 27.00 8.24
CA ALA A 379 9.58 27.96 7.46
C ALA A 379 10.67 28.52 8.39
N ALA A 380 11.93 28.26 8.07
CA ALA A 380 13.08 28.61 8.91
C ALA A 380 13.09 30.08 9.39
#